data_AF-A0A1H9D879-F1
#
_entry.id   AF-A0A1H9D879-F1
#
_cell.length_a   1.000
_cell.length_b   1.000
_cell.length_c   1.000
_cell.angle_alpha   90.00
_cell.angle_beta   90.00
_cell.angle_gamma   90.00
#
_symmetry.space_group_name_H-M   'P 1'
#
loop_
_entity.id
_entity.type
_entity.pdbx_description
1 polymer ?
#
loop_
_entity_poly.entity_id
_entity_poly.type
_entity_poly.pdbx_seq_one_letter_code
_entity_poly.pdbx_strand_id
1 'polypeptide(L)'
;MEINKKDMKVLLKAQQGELDAVLMYNALAEVAKHQKDKDTFRQLAKEEGHHASVFHKLTQTELTPKHTKEILLPLLYRIFPRWILYPAIAQGEYAAVKNYAPVAEKFPEVESVKNDEKRHGDTVKGLLQ
;
A
#
# COMPACT_ATOMS: atom_id res chain seq x y z
N MET A 1 -7.42 -25.35 -2.82
CA MET A 1 -6.12 -25.20 -2.12
C MET A 1 -6.41 -24.87 -0.67
N GLU A 2 -5.90 -25.63 0.28
CA GLU A 2 -6.10 -25.34 1.70
C GLU A 2 -4.98 -24.42 2.19
N ILE A 3 -5.33 -23.19 2.57
CA ILE A 3 -4.36 -22.20 3.10
C ILE A 3 -4.26 -22.41 4.61
N ASN A 4 -3.07 -22.71 5.11
CA ASN A 4 -2.88 -22.91 6.55
C ASN A 4 -3.10 -21.59 7.34
N LYS A 5 -3.34 -21.71 8.65
CA LYS A 5 -3.64 -20.57 9.53
C LYS A 5 -2.54 -19.49 9.55
N LYS A 6 -1.27 -19.87 9.38
CA LYS A 6 -0.14 -18.93 9.40
C LYS A 6 -0.16 -18.07 8.14
N ASP A 7 -0.31 -18.68 6.98
CA ASP A 7 -0.36 -17.99 5.69
C ASP A 7 -1.63 -17.14 5.59
N MET A 8 -2.78 -17.66 6.02
CA MET A 8 -4.04 -16.90 6.06
C MET A 8 -3.92 -15.63 6.90
N LYS A 9 -3.22 -15.69 8.04
CA LYS A 9 -2.98 -14.51 8.88
C LYS A 9 -2.12 -13.46 8.19
N VAL A 10 -1.17 -13.87 7.34
CA VAL A 10 -0.35 -12.94 6.55
C VAL A 10 -1.20 -12.32 5.45
N LEU A 11 -1.98 -13.12 4.72
CA LEU A 11 -2.85 -12.65 3.64
C LEU A 11 -3.90 -11.66 4.12
N LEU A 12 -4.56 -11.92 5.26
CA LEU A 12 -5.54 -10.98 5.84
C LEU A 12 -4.89 -9.66 6.27
N LYS A 13 -3.65 -9.71 6.78
CA LYS A 13 -2.91 -8.49 7.13
C LYS A 13 -2.49 -7.70 5.89
N ALA A 14 -2.08 -8.39 4.82
CA ALA A 14 -1.74 -7.79 3.54
C ALA A 14 -2.98 -7.12 2.92
N GLN A 15 -4.10 -7.84 2.82
CA GLN A 15 -5.37 -7.28 2.35
C GLN A 15 -5.78 -6.01 3.10
N GLN A 16 -5.69 -6.02 4.44
CA GLN A 16 -5.98 -4.82 5.22
C GLN A 16 -4.97 -3.69 4.92
N GLY A 17 -3.69 -4.03 4.77
CA GLY A 17 -2.64 -3.09 4.40
C GLY A 17 -2.97 -2.32 3.12
N GLU A 18 -3.33 -3.04 2.06
CA GLU A 18 -3.62 -2.42 0.75
C GLU A 18 -4.90 -1.58 0.82
N LEU A 19 -5.94 -2.09 1.51
CA LEU A 19 -7.17 -1.33 1.74
C LEU A 19 -6.92 -0.01 2.49
N ASP A 20 -6.04 -0.03 3.50
CA ASP A 20 -5.65 1.17 4.24
C ASP A 20 -4.79 2.10 3.35
N ALA A 21 -3.96 1.55 2.47
CA ALA A 21 -3.12 2.30 1.53
C ALA A 21 -3.94 3.02 0.45
N VAL A 22 -5.04 2.41 -0.06
CA VAL A 22 -6.00 3.07 -0.95
C VAL A 22 -6.48 4.39 -0.35
N LEU A 23 -6.94 4.37 0.90
CA LEU A 23 -7.46 5.57 1.56
C LEU A 23 -6.35 6.58 1.83
N MET A 24 -5.20 6.11 2.32
CA MET A 24 -4.02 6.94 2.55
C MET A 24 -3.59 7.71 1.29
N TYR A 25 -3.45 7.02 0.15
CA TYR A 25 -3.02 7.62 -1.10
C TYR A 25 -4.05 8.59 -1.68
N ASN A 26 -5.34 8.25 -1.64
CA ASN A 26 -6.38 9.20 -2.04
C ASN A 26 -6.34 10.47 -1.18
N ALA A 27 -6.20 10.34 0.14
CA ALA A 27 -6.14 11.50 1.02
C ALA A 27 -4.87 12.34 0.81
N LEU A 28 -3.73 11.71 0.51
CA LEU A 28 -2.51 12.42 0.11
C LEU A 28 -2.68 13.18 -1.21
N ALA A 29 -3.38 12.60 -2.19
CA ALA A 29 -3.65 13.26 -3.47
C ALA A 29 -4.49 14.55 -3.31
N GLU A 30 -5.38 14.59 -2.33
CA GLU A 30 -6.20 15.79 -2.05
C GLU A 30 -5.39 16.93 -1.43
N VAL A 31 -4.36 16.62 -0.63
CA VAL A 31 -3.56 17.62 0.08
C VAL A 31 -2.21 17.92 -0.57
N ALA A 32 -1.76 17.11 -1.52
CA ALA A 32 -0.49 17.31 -2.21
C ALA A 32 -0.44 18.66 -2.94
N LYS A 33 0.74 19.28 -2.98
CA LYS A 33 0.90 20.65 -3.52
C LYS A 33 1.11 20.65 -5.03
N HIS A 34 1.86 19.67 -5.54
CA HIS A 34 2.23 19.58 -6.95
C HIS A 34 1.31 18.62 -7.68
N GLN A 35 0.89 18.97 -8.90
CA GLN A 35 -0.01 18.15 -9.70
C GLN A 35 0.56 16.75 -9.97
N LYS A 36 1.87 16.66 -10.25
CA LYS A 36 2.58 15.38 -10.42
C LYS A 36 2.36 14.45 -9.23
N ASP A 37 2.59 14.95 -8.01
CA ASP A 37 2.43 14.16 -6.79
C ASP A 37 0.97 13.70 -6.61
N LYS A 38 0.00 14.58 -6.90
CA LYS A 38 -1.44 14.22 -6.86
C LYS A 38 -1.77 13.07 -7.80
N ASP A 39 -1.32 13.18 -9.05
CA ASP A 39 -1.61 12.19 -10.08
C ASP A 39 -0.93 10.85 -9.77
N THR A 40 0.31 10.90 -9.27
CA THR A 40 1.01 9.72 -8.77
C THR A 40 0.26 9.05 -7.62
N PHE A 41 -0.19 9.79 -6.61
CA PHE A 41 -0.92 9.19 -5.49
C PHE A 41 -2.27 8.61 -5.91
N ARG A 42 -3.02 9.24 -6.82
CA ARG A 42 -4.26 8.63 -7.35
C ARG A 42 -4.00 7.35 -8.13
N GLN A 43 -2.90 7.32 -8.89
CA GLN A 43 -2.50 6.11 -9.60
C GLN A 43 -2.14 4.98 -8.64
N LEU A 44 -1.34 5.27 -7.59
CA LEU A 44 -0.99 4.29 -6.56
C LEU A 44 -2.25 3.78 -5.84
N ALA A 45 -3.16 4.66 -5.41
CA ALA A 45 -4.43 4.27 -4.78
C ALA A 45 -5.25 3.27 -5.62
N LYS A 46 -5.24 3.42 -6.95
CA LYS A 46 -5.92 2.48 -7.86
C LYS A 46 -5.22 1.12 -7.91
N GLU A 47 -3.89 1.12 -7.90
CA GLU A 47 -3.07 -0.11 -7.89
C GLU A 47 -3.25 -0.87 -6.57
N GLU A 48 -3.23 -0.18 -5.43
CA GLU A 48 -3.52 -0.76 -4.10
C GLU A 48 -4.91 -1.42 -4.06
N GLY A 49 -5.92 -0.78 -4.66
CA GLY A 49 -7.26 -1.34 -4.73
C GLY A 49 -7.31 -2.65 -5.52
N HIS A 50 -6.47 -2.77 -6.55
CA HIS A 50 -6.32 -4.02 -7.28
C HIS A 50 -5.61 -5.08 -6.41
N HIS A 51 -4.55 -4.72 -5.70
CA HIS A 51 -3.83 -5.62 -4.80
C HIS A 51 -4.71 -6.14 -3.66
N ALA A 52 -5.50 -5.28 -3.03
CA ALA A 52 -6.51 -5.66 -2.05
C ALA A 52 -7.46 -6.74 -2.61
N SER A 53 -7.87 -6.60 -3.89
CA SER A 53 -8.73 -7.60 -4.56
C SER A 53 -8.02 -8.93 -4.81
N VAL A 54 -6.70 -8.92 -5.07
CA VAL A 54 -5.88 -10.13 -5.21
C VAL A 54 -5.86 -10.88 -3.89
N PHE A 55 -5.58 -10.20 -2.78
CA PHE A 55 -5.61 -10.85 -1.47
C PHE A 55 -7.01 -11.31 -1.09
N HIS A 56 -8.07 -10.55 -1.37
CA HIS A 56 -9.45 -10.95 -1.12
C HIS A 56 -9.81 -12.27 -1.84
N LYS A 57 -9.35 -12.48 -3.08
CA LYS A 57 -9.55 -13.76 -3.79
C LYS A 57 -8.92 -14.95 -3.06
N LEU A 58 -7.86 -14.72 -2.28
CA LEU A 58 -7.22 -15.77 -1.47
C LEU A 58 -7.88 -15.94 -0.10
N THR A 59 -8.20 -14.84 0.57
CA THR A 59 -8.75 -14.86 1.93
C THR A 59 -10.25 -15.18 1.96
N GLN A 60 -10.96 -14.91 0.86
CA GLN A 60 -12.42 -15.00 0.76
C GLN A 60 -13.13 -14.27 1.91
N THR A 61 -12.51 -13.19 2.40
CA THR A 61 -12.97 -12.43 3.56
C THR A 61 -13.17 -10.98 3.17
N GLU A 62 -14.35 -10.44 3.48
CA GLU A 62 -14.64 -9.02 3.33
C GLU A 62 -14.04 -8.25 4.51
N LEU A 63 -13.13 -7.32 4.21
CA LEU A 63 -12.51 -6.45 5.20
C LEU A 63 -12.88 -5.00 4.91
N THR A 64 -13.10 -4.22 5.96
CA THR A 64 -13.30 -2.78 5.86
C THR A 64 -11.97 -2.05 6.07
N PRO A 65 -11.62 -1.07 5.22
CA PRO A 65 -10.41 -0.27 5.41
C PRO A 65 -10.44 0.47 6.76
N LYS A 66 -9.27 0.70 7.35
CA LYS A 66 -9.09 1.47 8.57
C LYS A 66 -8.68 2.90 8.23
N HIS A 67 -9.45 3.85 8.73
CA HIS A 67 -9.27 5.27 8.46
C HIS A 67 -8.08 5.93 9.20
N THR A 68 -7.35 5.20 10.06
CA THR A 68 -6.29 5.78 10.90
C THR A 68 -5.19 6.44 10.08
N LYS A 69 -4.68 5.77 9.03
CA LYS A 69 -3.64 6.32 8.15
C LYS A 69 -4.20 7.44 7.26
N GLU A 70 -5.42 7.27 6.76
CA GLU A 70 -6.13 8.29 5.97
C GLU A 70 -6.26 9.62 6.72
N ILE A 71 -6.46 9.61 8.04
CA ILE A 71 -6.61 10.83 8.82
C ILE A 71 -5.26 11.41 9.25
N LEU A 72 -4.35 10.58 9.76
CA LEU A 72 -3.09 11.05 10.36
C LEU A 72 -2.09 11.53 9.32
N LEU A 73 -1.92 10.84 8.19
CA LEU A 73 -0.86 11.16 7.23
C LEU A 73 -1.10 12.49 6.48
N PRO A 74 -2.31 12.84 6.03
CA PRO A 74 -2.57 14.14 5.42
C PRO A 74 -2.40 15.30 6.40
N LEU A 75 -2.70 15.08 7.69
CA LEU A 75 -2.43 16.07 8.73
C LEU A 75 -0.92 16.29 8.88
N LEU A 76 -0.14 15.21 8.96
CA LEU A 76 1.32 15.29 8.96
C LEU A 76 1.86 15.90 7.67
N TYR A 77 1.26 15.64 6.51
CA TYR A 77 1.61 16.22 5.22
C TYR A 77 1.47 17.74 5.18
N ARG A 78 0.50 18.30 5.91
CA ARG A 78 0.37 19.76 6.03
C ARG A 78 1.47 20.39 6.88
N ILE A 79 2.04 19.64 7.83
CA ILE A 79 2.98 20.14 8.85
C ILE A 79 4.44 19.85 8.46
N PHE A 80 4.72 18.63 7.99
CA PHE A 80 6.06 18.15 7.68
C PHE A 80 6.38 18.30 6.19
N PRO A 81 7.63 18.64 5.85
CA PRO A 81 8.04 18.75 4.47
C PRO A 81 8.12 17.37 3.79
N ARG A 82 7.89 17.35 2.47
CA ARG A 82 7.84 16.11 1.67
C ARG A 82 9.09 15.24 1.74
N TRP A 83 10.27 15.82 1.96
CA TRP A 83 11.53 15.08 2.10
C TRP A 83 11.63 14.25 3.40
N ILE A 84 10.77 14.49 4.38
CA ILE A 84 10.62 13.63 5.57
C ILE A 84 9.55 12.55 5.32
N LEU A 85 8.42 12.93 4.71
CA LEU A 85 7.26 12.05 4.58
C LEU A 85 7.39 11.01 3.47
N TYR A 86 7.91 11.40 2.30
CA TYR A 86 7.98 10.48 1.16
C TYR A 86 8.92 9.30 1.41
N PRO A 87 10.09 9.47 2.06
CA PRO A 87 10.89 8.32 2.47
C PRO A 87 10.17 7.42 3.47
N ALA A 88 9.37 7.97 4.38
CA ALA A 88 8.60 7.18 5.34
C ALA A 88 7.49 6.36 4.67
N ILE A 89 6.78 6.95 3.70
CA ILE A 89 5.77 6.25 2.87
C ILE A 89 6.43 5.15 2.05
N ALA A 90 7.52 5.47 1.33
CA ALA A 90 8.26 4.48 0.54
C ALA A 90 8.78 3.31 1.39
N GLN A 91 9.19 3.58 2.63
CA GLN A 91 9.61 2.55 3.56
C GLN A 91 8.47 1.62 3.99
N GLY A 92 7.23 2.12 3.99
CA GLY A 92 6.01 1.32 4.13
C GLY A 92 5.90 0.26 3.02
N GLU A 93 6.04 0.68 1.77
CA GLU A 93 5.94 -0.23 0.61
C GLU A 93 7.10 -1.24 0.59
N TYR A 94 8.32 -0.80 0.91
CA TYR A 94 9.44 -1.74 1.05
C TYR A 94 9.26 -2.74 2.20
N ALA A 95 8.48 -2.38 3.23
CA ALA A 95 8.14 -3.31 4.29
C ALA A 95 7.09 -4.32 3.81
N ALA A 96 6.15 -3.92 2.96
CA ALA A 96 5.18 -4.81 2.31
C ALA A 96 5.89 -5.93 1.52
N VAL A 97 6.93 -5.59 0.74
CA VAL A 97 7.79 -6.57 0.03
C VAL A 97 8.27 -7.69 0.97
N LYS A 98 8.79 -7.32 2.15
CA LYS A 98 9.32 -8.28 3.13
C LYS A 98 8.20 -9.09 3.79
N ASN A 99 7.08 -8.45 4.08
CA ASN A 99 5.93 -9.08 4.71
C ASN A 99 5.25 -10.10 3.79
N TYR A 100 5.26 -9.87 2.48
CA TYR A 100 4.60 -10.72 1.49
C TYR A 100 5.48 -11.89 1.04
N ALA A 101 6.81 -11.79 1.19
CA ALA A 101 7.74 -12.84 0.75
C ALA A 101 7.34 -14.28 1.16
N PRO A 102 6.94 -14.56 2.42
CA PRO A 102 6.60 -15.93 2.84
C PRO A 102 5.35 -16.53 2.16
N VAL A 103 4.44 -15.68 1.68
CA VAL A 103 3.22 -16.10 0.98
C VAL A 103 3.38 -16.00 -0.54
N ALA A 104 4.21 -15.08 -1.03
CA ALA A 104 4.55 -14.94 -2.43
C ALA A 104 5.29 -16.17 -3.00
N GLU A 105 6.11 -16.84 -2.18
CA GLU A 105 6.73 -18.12 -2.52
C GLU A 105 5.72 -19.24 -2.85
N LYS A 106 4.48 -19.11 -2.36
CA LYS A 106 3.44 -20.13 -2.45
C LYS A 106 2.29 -19.75 -3.39
N PHE A 107 2.04 -18.46 -3.55
CA PHE A 107 0.93 -17.91 -4.31
C PHE A 107 1.49 -16.94 -5.39
N PRO A 108 1.59 -17.38 -6.65
CA PRO A 108 2.15 -16.58 -7.74
C PRO A 108 1.51 -15.20 -7.91
N GLU A 109 0.21 -15.09 -7.63
CA GLU A 109 -0.53 -13.83 -7.65
C GLU A 109 0.00 -12.82 -6.64
N VAL A 110 0.53 -13.27 -5.50
CA VAL A 110 1.13 -12.39 -4.47
C VAL A 110 2.55 -11.97 -4.86
N GLU A 111 3.27 -12.77 -5.65
CA GLU A 111 4.59 -12.38 -6.18
C GLU A 111 4.49 -11.15 -7.09
N SER A 112 3.43 -11.07 -7.91
CA SER A 112 3.18 -9.88 -8.74
C SER A 112 2.95 -8.64 -7.88
N VAL A 113 2.12 -8.74 -6.84
CA VAL A 113 1.86 -7.64 -5.89
C VAL A 113 3.16 -7.20 -5.22
N LYS A 114 3.94 -8.14 -4.68
CA LYS A 114 5.24 -7.86 -4.04
C LYS A 114 6.19 -7.06 -4.93
N ASN A 115 6.20 -7.32 -6.24
CA ASN A 115 7.03 -6.58 -7.18
C ASN A 115 6.51 -5.15 -7.43
N ASP A 116 5.19 -4.97 -7.44
CA ASP A 116 4.56 -3.66 -7.52
C ASP A 116 4.86 -2.80 -6.27
N GLU A 117 4.81 -3.38 -5.07
CA GLU A 117 5.15 -2.67 -3.82
C GLU A 117 6.53 -2.02 -3.86
N LYS A 118 7.51 -2.75 -4.40
CA LYS A 118 8.86 -2.19 -4.57
C LYS A 118 8.83 -1.00 -5.53
N ARG A 119 8.13 -1.12 -6.67
CA ARG A 119 7.97 -0.04 -7.65
C ARG A 119 7.27 1.17 -7.03
N HIS A 120 6.26 0.96 -6.18
CA HIS A 120 5.54 2.03 -5.50
C HIS A 120 6.47 2.82 -4.59
N GLY A 121 7.26 2.15 -3.76
CA GLY A 121 8.25 2.79 -2.92
C GLY A 121 9.28 3.61 -3.72
N ASP A 122 9.78 3.04 -4.84
CA ASP A 122 10.70 3.72 -5.75
C ASP A 122 10.04 4.96 -6.40
N THR A 123 8.76 4.84 -6.77
CA THR A 123 7.95 5.91 -7.37
C THR A 123 7.77 7.08 -6.41
N VAL A 124 7.34 6.81 -5.16
CA VAL A 124 7.16 7.85 -4.13
C VAL A 124 8.49 8.55 -3.83
N LYS A 125 9.58 7.81 -3.72
CA LYS A 125 10.92 8.38 -3.52
C LYS A 125 11.36 9.24 -4.71
N GLY A 126 11.02 8.82 -5.93
CA GLY A 126 11.31 9.55 -7.17
C GLY A 126 10.59 10.89 -7.30
N LEU A 127 9.52 11.14 -6.52
CA LEU A 127 8.86 12.45 -6.49
C LEU A 127 9.74 13.56 -5.88
N LEU A 128 10.79 13.20 -5.12
CA LEU A 128 11.71 14.16 -4.50
C LEU A 128 12.80 14.68 -5.46
N GLN A 129 12.98 14.04 -6.61
CA GLN A 129 13.97 14.42 -7.63
C GLN A 129 13.49 15.57 -8.51
#